data_AF-V6LGF8-F1
#
_entry.id   AF-V6LGF8-F1
#
_cell.length_a   1.000
_cell.length_b   1.000
_cell.length_c   1.000
_cell.angle_alpha   90.00
_cell.angle_beta   90.00
_cell.angle_gamma   90.00
#
_symmetry.space_group_name_H-M   'P 1'
#
loop_
_entity.id
_entity.type
_entity.pdbx_description
1 polymer ?
#
loop_
_entity_poly.entity_id
_entity_poly.type
_entity_poly.pdbx_seq_one_letter_code
_entity_poly.pdbx_strand_id
1 'polypeptide(L)'
;MAVSGQCKDGDNKCKIDTYCPTNDNDLVACKPCADNAIITGYGCNCKENVSTKNCQQCKDGTCSVCIANYFLDTTEKCTICNSNCESCEGQENKCTTCKAGFIVEPTSKTCVKSCSNHKDCNSKHLGYCDFSVKHCKPCQEDCAFCTSATFCLECEGHKAKPVTTIDGKCIAECAGIADGQFCQDGTSTSCSASSSSQCKCANMFRCATCNDNKTQCATCLAGYAINTEGNCTDCAYGYEPVAAICLPLSSSGEGSNFSGGAVAGIVVTVLIVVGAVGGGLAYYFVKKAKK
;
A
#
# COMPACT_ATOMS: atom_id res chain seq x y z
N MET A 1 -47.22 3.68 29.11
CA MET A 1 -45.94 3.31 28.48
C MET A 1 -45.63 1.89 28.93
N ALA A 2 -45.40 0.96 28.01
CA ALA A 2 -45.00 -0.41 28.37
C ALA A 2 -43.65 -0.36 29.11
N VAL A 3 -43.53 -1.08 30.21
CA VAL A 3 -42.34 -1.04 31.07
C VAL A 3 -41.22 -1.80 30.36
N SER A 4 -40.13 -1.13 29.97
CA SER A 4 -39.00 -1.74 29.25
C SER A 4 -38.21 -2.76 30.10
N GLY A 5 -38.38 -2.70 31.42
CA GLY A 5 -37.63 -3.51 32.39
C GLY A 5 -36.40 -2.77 32.92
N GLN A 6 -35.70 -3.43 33.85
CA GLN A 6 -34.44 -2.95 34.40
C GLN A 6 -33.41 -4.08 34.37
N CYS A 7 -32.13 -3.72 34.35
CA CYS A 7 -31.06 -4.70 34.29
C CYS A 7 -29.78 -4.18 34.94
N LYS A 8 -28.87 -5.12 35.23
CA LYS A 8 -27.49 -4.90 35.67
C LYS A 8 -26.65 -6.14 35.32
N ASP A 9 -25.38 -6.14 35.68
CA ASP A 9 -24.51 -7.32 35.53
C ASP A 9 -25.10 -8.55 36.22
N GLY A 10 -25.09 -9.68 35.50
CA GLY A 10 -25.68 -10.93 35.94
C GLY A 10 -27.20 -10.97 36.12
N ASP A 11 -27.93 -9.84 36.00
CA ASP A 11 -29.39 -9.77 36.17
C ASP A 11 -30.06 -8.95 35.05
N ASN A 12 -30.54 -9.65 34.02
CA ASN A 12 -31.23 -9.04 32.87
C ASN A 12 -32.74 -9.27 32.98
N LYS A 13 -33.51 -8.22 33.30
CA LYS A 13 -34.98 -8.24 33.27
C LYS A 13 -35.57 -7.39 32.14
N CYS A 14 -34.81 -7.22 31.06
CA CYS A 14 -35.25 -6.48 29.89
C CYS A 14 -36.32 -7.27 29.11
N LYS A 15 -37.36 -6.55 28.68
CA LYS A 15 -38.46 -7.10 27.87
C LYS A 15 -38.03 -7.33 26.42
N ILE A 16 -38.87 -8.04 25.66
CA ILE A 16 -38.65 -8.25 24.23
C ILE A 16 -38.47 -6.89 23.53
N ASP A 17 -37.59 -6.84 22.52
CA ASP A 17 -37.24 -5.64 21.77
C ASP A 17 -36.57 -4.53 22.61
N THR A 18 -36.02 -4.90 23.78
CA THR A 18 -35.15 -4.04 24.59
C THR A 18 -33.84 -4.73 24.94
N TYR A 19 -32.81 -3.97 25.25
CA TYR A 19 -31.50 -4.48 25.66
C TYR A 19 -31.01 -3.81 26.94
N CYS A 20 -30.07 -4.47 27.61
CA CYS A 20 -29.38 -3.91 28.76
C CYS A 20 -28.21 -3.04 28.29
N PRO A 21 -28.13 -1.74 28.65
CA PRO A 21 -27.08 -0.86 28.16
C PRO A 21 -25.82 -0.82 29.04
N THR A 22 -25.69 -1.70 30.03
CA THR A 22 -24.56 -1.77 30.97
C THR A 22 -24.20 -3.21 31.31
N ASN A 23 -22.95 -3.42 31.69
CA ASN A 23 -22.41 -4.62 32.30
C ASN A 23 -21.87 -4.35 33.72
N ASP A 24 -22.31 -3.25 34.34
CA ASP A 24 -21.97 -2.88 35.71
C ASP A 24 -23.05 -3.38 36.69
N ASN A 25 -22.73 -3.35 37.98
CA ASN A 25 -23.67 -3.77 39.04
C ASN A 25 -24.81 -2.77 39.29
N ASP A 26 -24.77 -1.60 38.65
CA ASP A 26 -25.77 -0.55 38.80
C ASP A 26 -27.04 -0.90 38.05
N LEU A 27 -28.18 -0.80 38.74
CA LEU A 27 -29.49 -1.10 38.14
C LEU A 27 -29.94 0.06 37.24
N VAL A 28 -30.03 -0.21 35.94
CA VAL A 28 -30.44 0.78 34.92
C VAL A 28 -31.71 0.35 34.20
N ALA A 29 -32.38 1.31 33.56
CA ALA A 29 -33.51 1.03 32.68
C ALA A 29 -33.04 0.41 31.36
N CYS A 30 -33.77 -0.59 30.88
CA CYS A 30 -33.53 -1.19 29.57
C CYS A 30 -33.89 -0.20 28.45
N LYS A 31 -33.12 -0.25 27.36
CA LYS A 31 -33.29 0.64 26.21
C LYS A 31 -33.92 -0.10 25.01
N PRO A 32 -34.71 0.57 24.16
CA PRO A 32 -35.26 -0.05 22.95
C PRO A 32 -34.15 -0.48 21.99
N CYS A 33 -34.24 -1.68 21.41
CA CYS A 33 -33.22 -2.14 20.44
C CYS A 33 -33.18 -1.26 19.18
N ALA A 34 -34.31 -0.66 18.79
CA ALA A 34 -34.41 0.20 17.61
C ALA A 34 -33.63 1.53 17.70
N ASP A 35 -32.92 1.80 18.80
CA ASP A 35 -32.10 3.02 18.97
C ASP A 35 -30.75 2.98 18.20
N ASN A 36 -30.38 1.81 17.64
CA ASN A 36 -29.12 1.57 16.94
C ASN A 36 -27.87 1.89 17.79
N ALA A 37 -27.96 1.79 19.11
CA ALA A 37 -26.86 2.07 20.04
C ALA A 37 -26.26 0.82 20.70
N ILE A 38 -26.71 -0.38 20.30
CA ILE A 38 -26.16 -1.64 20.81
C ILE A 38 -24.72 -1.81 20.32
N ILE A 39 -23.81 -2.00 21.27
CA ILE A 39 -22.38 -2.23 21.01
C ILE A 39 -22.01 -3.71 21.12
N THR A 40 -20.80 -4.04 20.67
CA THR A 40 -20.27 -5.41 20.68
C THR A 40 -20.35 -6.08 22.06
N GLY A 41 -20.82 -7.32 22.09
CA GLY A 41 -20.99 -8.12 23.31
C GLY A 41 -22.36 -7.98 23.97
N TYR A 42 -23.08 -6.91 23.66
CA TYR A 42 -24.47 -6.67 24.07
C TYR A 42 -25.42 -7.13 22.98
N GLY A 43 -26.72 -7.17 23.28
CA GLY A 43 -27.69 -7.50 22.25
C GLY A 43 -29.12 -7.49 22.72
N CYS A 44 -30.00 -7.38 21.74
CA CYS A 44 -31.43 -7.33 21.94
C CYS A 44 -31.96 -8.59 22.63
N ASN A 45 -32.93 -8.41 23.52
CA ASN A 45 -33.66 -9.53 24.08
C ASN A 45 -34.74 -9.98 23.07
N CYS A 46 -34.49 -11.05 22.32
CA CYS A 46 -35.50 -11.65 21.43
C CYS A 46 -36.48 -12.56 22.17
N LYS A 47 -36.12 -12.96 23.40
CA LYS A 47 -36.97 -13.62 24.37
C LYS A 47 -36.85 -12.84 25.69
N GLU A 48 -37.91 -12.82 26.49
CA GLU A 48 -37.87 -12.08 27.77
C GLU A 48 -36.66 -12.49 28.62
N ASN A 49 -35.97 -11.50 29.18
CA ASN A 49 -34.86 -11.68 30.12
C ASN A 49 -33.62 -12.42 29.54
N VAL A 50 -33.59 -12.69 28.23
CA VAL A 50 -32.50 -13.40 27.57
C VAL A 50 -31.85 -12.48 26.55
N SER A 51 -30.61 -12.05 26.79
CA SER A 51 -29.85 -11.25 25.82
C SER A 51 -29.34 -12.13 24.68
N THR A 52 -29.71 -11.77 23.45
CA THR A 52 -29.16 -12.38 22.24
C THR A 52 -27.95 -11.55 21.78
N LYS A 53 -26.75 -12.00 22.14
CA LYS A 53 -25.51 -11.25 21.88
C LYS A 53 -25.37 -10.84 20.41
N ASN A 54 -24.91 -9.60 20.22
CA ASN A 54 -24.70 -8.91 18.93
C ASN A 54 -25.95 -8.79 18.06
N CYS A 55 -27.14 -8.97 18.63
CA CYS A 55 -28.40 -8.82 17.91
C CYS A 55 -28.93 -7.39 17.99
N GLN A 56 -29.32 -6.83 16.84
CA GLN A 56 -29.89 -5.49 16.68
C GLN A 56 -31.43 -5.53 16.58
N GLN A 57 -31.99 -6.51 15.86
CA GLN A 57 -33.44 -6.66 15.72
C GLN A 57 -33.85 -8.12 15.84
N CYS A 58 -35.04 -8.33 16.39
CA CYS A 58 -35.63 -9.64 16.57
C CYS A 58 -36.79 -9.85 15.59
N LYS A 59 -37.05 -11.10 15.23
CA LYS A 59 -38.23 -11.53 14.51
C LYS A 59 -38.61 -12.92 14.98
N ASP A 60 -39.88 -13.14 15.31
CA ASP A 60 -40.40 -14.45 15.72
C ASP A 60 -39.62 -15.12 16.87
N GLY A 61 -39.06 -14.31 17.78
CA GLY A 61 -38.31 -14.78 18.94
C GLY A 61 -36.84 -15.16 18.68
N THR A 62 -36.33 -14.94 17.47
CA THR A 62 -34.93 -15.12 17.09
C THR A 62 -34.34 -13.80 16.56
N CYS A 63 -33.01 -13.76 16.40
CA CYS A 63 -32.36 -12.59 15.84
C CYS A 63 -32.58 -12.54 14.32
N SER A 64 -33.00 -11.38 13.81
CA SER A 64 -33.19 -11.15 12.37
C SER A 64 -32.16 -10.21 11.77
N VAL A 65 -31.62 -9.28 12.56
CA VAL A 65 -30.59 -8.33 12.14
C VAL A 65 -29.54 -8.26 13.23
N CYS A 66 -28.28 -8.45 12.86
CA CYS A 66 -27.14 -8.29 13.76
C CYS A 66 -26.68 -6.83 13.80
N ILE A 67 -25.93 -6.46 14.85
CA ILE A 67 -25.27 -5.15 14.92
C ILE A 67 -24.23 -5.00 13.79
N ALA A 68 -23.77 -3.77 13.55
CA ALA A 68 -22.72 -3.50 12.56
C ALA A 68 -21.48 -4.39 12.80
N ASN A 69 -20.81 -4.79 11.71
CA ASN A 69 -19.68 -5.74 11.71
C ASN A 69 -20.03 -7.19 12.13
N TYR A 70 -21.32 -7.55 12.21
CA TYR A 70 -21.79 -8.91 12.41
C TYR A 70 -22.81 -9.32 11.34
N PHE A 71 -22.84 -10.60 11.00
CA PHE A 71 -23.81 -11.21 10.10
C PHE A 71 -24.52 -12.37 10.78
N LEU A 72 -25.75 -12.66 10.33
CA LEU A 72 -26.49 -13.83 10.77
C LEU A 72 -25.93 -15.06 10.05
N ASP A 73 -25.33 -15.98 10.78
CA ASP A 73 -24.79 -17.21 10.23
C ASP A 73 -25.86 -18.29 9.99
N THR A 74 -25.46 -19.41 9.41
CA THR A 74 -26.37 -20.53 9.11
C THR A 74 -26.94 -21.22 10.34
N THR A 75 -26.46 -20.89 11.54
CA THR A 75 -26.96 -21.37 12.83
C THR A 75 -27.82 -20.32 13.55
N GLU A 76 -28.23 -19.26 12.83
CA GLU A 76 -29.02 -18.15 13.35
C GLU A 76 -28.32 -17.37 14.47
N LYS A 77 -26.99 -17.35 14.47
CA LYS A 77 -26.18 -16.58 15.42
C LYS A 77 -25.47 -15.43 14.74
N CYS A 78 -25.32 -14.33 15.49
CA CYS A 78 -24.57 -13.18 15.02
C CYS A 78 -23.07 -13.45 15.16
N THR A 79 -22.42 -13.68 14.02
CA THR A 79 -20.99 -13.95 13.90
C THR A 79 -20.28 -12.74 13.28
N ILE A 80 -19.06 -12.47 13.71
CA ILE A 80 -18.31 -11.28 13.32
C ILE A 80 -17.86 -11.36 11.85
N CYS A 81 -17.85 -10.23 11.15
CA CYS A 81 -17.23 -10.12 9.83
C CYS A 81 -15.70 -10.13 9.92
N ASN A 82 -15.01 -10.37 8.81
CA ASN A 82 -13.55 -10.26 8.77
C ASN A 82 -13.09 -8.82 9.07
N SER A 83 -11.90 -8.70 9.65
CA SER A 83 -11.22 -7.49 10.16
C SER A 83 -11.32 -6.21 9.32
N ASN A 84 -11.46 -6.29 7.99
CA ASN A 84 -11.56 -5.12 7.10
C ASN A 84 -12.98 -4.85 6.58
N CYS A 85 -13.91 -5.79 6.75
CA CYS A 85 -15.33 -5.54 6.46
C CYS A 85 -15.89 -4.58 7.51
N GLU A 86 -16.72 -3.64 7.08
CA GLU A 86 -17.59 -2.88 7.99
C GLU A 86 -18.95 -3.58 8.12
N SER A 87 -19.42 -4.19 7.03
CA SER A 87 -20.57 -5.09 7.01
C SER A 87 -20.31 -6.26 6.05
N CYS A 88 -20.94 -7.39 6.33
CA CYS A 88 -20.85 -8.62 5.53
C CYS A 88 -22.16 -9.38 5.56
N GLU A 89 -22.37 -10.30 4.61
CA GLU A 89 -23.61 -11.08 4.51
C GLU A 89 -23.35 -12.55 4.18
N GLY A 90 -24.00 -13.44 4.94
CA GLY A 90 -23.95 -14.89 4.78
C GLY A 90 -22.64 -15.56 5.19
N GLN A 91 -21.49 -14.88 5.05
CA GLN A 91 -20.17 -15.38 5.45
C GLN A 91 -19.27 -14.21 5.90
N GLU A 92 -18.32 -14.51 6.78
CA GLU A 92 -17.37 -13.53 7.33
C GLU A 92 -16.57 -12.74 6.26
N ASN A 93 -16.26 -13.38 5.13
CA ASN A 93 -15.43 -12.85 4.04
C ASN A 93 -16.24 -12.30 2.86
N LYS A 94 -17.57 -12.24 3.00
CA LYS A 94 -18.47 -11.67 1.99
C LYS A 94 -18.87 -10.26 2.40
N CYS A 95 -17.89 -9.35 2.38
CA CYS A 95 -18.11 -7.96 2.75
C CYS A 95 -19.09 -7.29 1.76
N THR A 96 -20.02 -6.52 2.30
CA THR A 96 -20.94 -5.66 1.54
C THR A 96 -20.51 -4.20 1.61
N THR A 97 -19.91 -3.77 2.74
CA THR A 97 -19.17 -2.52 2.87
C THR A 97 -17.84 -2.72 3.57
N CYS A 98 -16.90 -1.81 3.34
CA CYS A 98 -15.56 -1.85 3.90
C CYS A 98 -15.29 -0.69 4.84
N LYS A 99 -14.42 -0.92 5.82
CA LYS A 99 -13.92 0.14 6.70
C LYS A 99 -13.22 1.23 5.90
N ALA A 100 -13.13 2.42 6.50
CA ALA A 100 -12.47 3.56 5.88
C ALA A 100 -11.06 3.23 5.35
N GLY A 101 -10.80 3.62 4.10
CA GLY A 101 -9.53 3.33 3.42
C GLY A 101 -9.42 1.92 2.84
N PHE A 102 -10.55 1.22 2.66
CA PHE A 102 -10.67 -0.03 1.94
C PHE A 102 -11.84 0.03 0.95
N ILE A 103 -11.78 -0.79 -0.10
CA ILE A 103 -12.79 -0.88 -1.15
C ILE A 103 -13.19 -2.35 -1.29
N VAL A 104 -14.48 -2.62 -1.55
CA VAL A 104 -14.97 -3.98 -1.80
C VAL A 104 -14.49 -4.43 -3.18
N GLU A 105 -13.73 -5.52 -3.24
CA GLU A 105 -13.37 -6.15 -4.51
C GLU A 105 -14.57 -6.98 -5.01
N PRO A 106 -15.10 -6.69 -6.21
CA PRO A 106 -16.39 -7.19 -6.66
C PRO A 106 -16.46 -8.72 -6.82
N THR A 107 -15.35 -9.39 -7.13
CA THR A 107 -15.32 -10.84 -7.40
C THR A 107 -15.19 -11.67 -6.12
N SER A 108 -14.20 -11.37 -5.29
CA SER A 108 -13.90 -12.04 -4.03
C SER A 108 -14.80 -11.60 -2.89
N LYS A 109 -15.45 -10.42 -3.00
CA LYS A 109 -16.22 -9.77 -1.93
C LYS A 109 -15.39 -9.46 -0.68
N THR A 110 -14.08 -9.36 -0.81
CA THR A 110 -13.18 -8.98 0.28
C THR A 110 -12.87 -7.49 0.24
N CYS A 111 -12.41 -6.94 1.36
CA CYS A 111 -11.97 -5.55 1.45
C CYS A 111 -10.48 -5.42 1.17
N VAL A 112 -10.14 -4.75 0.08
CA VAL A 112 -8.76 -4.45 -0.34
C VAL A 112 -8.40 -3.02 -0.03
N LYS A 113 -7.14 -2.78 0.32
CA LYS A 113 -6.65 -1.47 0.73
C LYS A 113 -6.76 -0.47 -0.44
N SER A 114 -7.47 0.63 -0.25
CA SER A 114 -7.53 1.72 -1.24
C SER A 114 -6.17 2.40 -1.36
N CYS A 115 -5.83 2.91 -2.54
CA CYS A 115 -4.56 3.59 -2.80
C CYS A 115 -4.72 4.75 -3.78
N SER A 116 -3.83 5.72 -3.66
CA SER A 116 -3.70 6.89 -4.54
C SER A 116 -2.30 7.01 -5.17
N ASN A 117 -1.31 6.29 -4.64
CA ASN A 117 0.06 6.20 -5.15
C ASN A 117 0.65 4.82 -4.81
N HIS A 118 1.80 4.46 -5.37
CA HIS A 118 2.42 3.15 -5.11
C HIS A 118 2.89 2.97 -3.66
N LYS A 119 3.20 4.06 -2.95
CA LYS A 119 3.65 4.03 -1.56
C LYS A 119 2.58 3.52 -0.61
N ASP A 120 1.31 3.81 -0.86
CA ASP A 120 0.18 3.32 -0.06
C ASP A 120 0.15 1.79 0.06
N CYS A 121 0.67 1.08 -0.96
CA CYS A 121 0.71 -0.38 -1.02
C CYS A 121 2.10 -0.94 -0.66
N ASN A 122 3.16 -0.40 -1.28
CA ASN A 122 4.53 -0.92 -1.12
C ASN A 122 5.04 -0.75 0.31
N SER A 123 4.73 0.36 0.99
CA SER A 123 5.17 0.59 2.39
C SER A 123 4.64 -0.44 3.39
N LYS A 124 3.60 -1.19 3.00
CA LYS A 124 2.95 -2.23 3.81
C LYS A 124 3.12 -3.62 3.22
N HIS A 125 3.96 -3.79 2.19
CA HIS A 125 4.12 -5.04 1.45
C HIS A 125 2.79 -5.61 0.91
N LEU A 126 1.87 -4.73 0.51
CA LEU A 126 0.58 -5.11 -0.09
C LEU A 126 0.63 -5.16 -1.63
N GLY A 127 1.83 -5.06 -2.20
CA GLY A 127 2.09 -4.98 -3.63
C GLY A 127 2.03 -3.54 -4.16
N TYR A 128 1.39 -3.34 -5.31
CA TYR A 128 1.34 -2.07 -6.04
C TYR A 128 -0.06 -1.46 -6.05
N CYS A 129 -0.14 -0.14 -6.25
CA CYS A 129 -1.41 0.53 -6.51
C CYS A 129 -1.85 0.34 -7.97
N ASP A 130 -2.96 -0.34 -8.21
CA ASP A 130 -3.59 -0.37 -9.53
C ASP A 130 -4.51 0.85 -9.66
N PHE A 131 -4.03 1.86 -10.38
CA PHE A 131 -4.76 3.14 -10.53
C PHE A 131 -6.09 3.01 -11.29
N SER A 132 -6.30 1.93 -12.05
CA SER A 132 -7.57 1.70 -12.76
C SER A 132 -8.71 1.40 -11.79
N VAL A 133 -8.38 0.69 -10.71
CA VAL A 133 -9.33 0.26 -9.67
C VAL A 133 -9.11 0.96 -8.33
N LYS A 134 -8.04 1.77 -8.21
CA LYS A 134 -7.66 2.58 -7.04
C LYS A 134 -7.51 1.78 -5.74
N HIS A 135 -7.03 0.54 -5.85
CA HIS A 135 -6.70 -0.29 -4.70
C HIS A 135 -5.42 -1.10 -4.94
N CYS A 136 -4.84 -1.59 -3.84
CA CYS A 136 -3.65 -2.40 -3.88
C CYS A 136 -3.91 -3.75 -4.55
N LYS A 137 -2.95 -4.19 -5.36
CA LYS A 137 -2.88 -5.52 -5.94
C LYS A 137 -1.52 -6.15 -5.61
N PRO A 138 -1.47 -7.47 -5.41
CA PRO A 138 -0.22 -8.15 -5.10
C PRO A 138 0.78 -8.04 -6.25
N CYS A 139 2.07 -8.13 -5.92
CA CYS A 139 3.11 -8.32 -6.93
C CYS A 139 3.02 -9.72 -7.56
N GLN A 140 3.74 -9.91 -8.66
CA GLN A 140 4.02 -11.25 -9.18
C GLN A 140 4.78 -12.10 -8.15
N GLU A 141 4.78 -13.42 -8.36
CA GLU A 141 5.56 -14.36 -7.56
C GLU A 141 7.04 -13.98 -7.54
N ASP A 142 7.70 -14.26 -6.41
CA ASP A 142 9.12 -13.96 -6.14
C ASP A 142 9.48 -12.46 -6.20
N CYS A 143 8.50 -11.56 -6.16
CA CYS A 143 8.72 -10.12 -6.21
C CYS A 143 8.34 -9.44 -4.88
N ALA A 144 9.34 -8.86 -4.20
CA ALA A 144 9.16 -8.21 -2.91
C ALA A 144 8.49 -6.83 -3.04
N PHE A 145 8.82 -6.08 -4.09
CA PHE A 145 8.29 -4.75 -4.36
C PHE A 145 8.04 -4.55 -5.85
N CYS A 146 6.94 -3.89 -6.21
CA CYS A 146 6.54 -3.73 -7.61
C CYS A 146 5.77 -2.43 -7.85
N THR A 147 5.73 -2.00 -9.11
CA THR A 147 4.86 -0.91 -9.59
C THR A 147 3.70 -1.42 -10.43
N SER A 148 3.76 -2.66 -10.89
CA SER A 148 2.67 -3.30 -11.65
C SER A 148 2.67 -4.82 -11.42
N ALA A 149 1.68 -5.49 -11.99
CA ALA A 149 1.62 -6.96 -11.97
C ALA A 149 2.83 -7.63 -12.64
N THR A 150 3.54 -6.92 -13.52
CA THR A 150 4.65 -7.49 -14.32
C THR A 150 5.98 -6.78 -14.12
N PHE A 151 6.00 -5.64 -13.44
CA PHE A 151 7.20 -4.85 -13.23
C PHE A 151 7.64 -4.93 -11.75
N CYS A 152 8.61 -5.81 -11.49
CA CYS A 152 9.27 -5.95 -10.21
C CYS A 152 10.38 -4.91 -10.04
N LEU A 153 10.40 -4.26 -8.88
CA LEU A 153 11.49 -3.37 -8.48
C LEU A 153 12.59 -4.10 -7.72
N GLU A 154 12.22 -5.17 -7.02
CA GLU A 154 13.13 -5.96 -6.20
C GLU A 154 12.60 -7.38 -6.03
N CYS A 155 13.38 -8.34 -6.50
CA CYS A 155 13.06 -9.75 -6.39
C CYS A 155 13.41 -10.26 -4.98
N GLU A 156 12.72 -11.30 -4.53
CA GLU A 156 12.97 -11.91 -3.24
C GLU A 156 14.30 -12.67 -3.24
N GLY A 157 15.28 -12.18 -2.49
CA GLY A 157 16.65 -12.69 -2.51
C GLY A 157 16.84 -14.15 -2.06
N HIS A 158 15.85 -14.76 -1.41
CA HIS A 158 15.90 -16.15 -0.94
C HIS A 158 15.20 -17.14 -1.89
N LYS A 159 14.66 -16.65 -3.00
CA LYS A 159 13.95 -17.45 -4.00
C LYS A 159 14.90 -17.92 -5.11
N ALA A 160 14.40 -18.81 -5.97
CA ALA A 160 15.15 -19.36 -7.09
C ALA A 160 15.58 -18.30 -8.12
N LYS A 161 14.91 -17.14 -8.14
CA LYS A 161 15.16 -16.05 -9.10
C LYS A 161 15.39 -14.72 -8.39
N PRO A 162 16.52 -14.53 -7.70
CA PRO A 162 16.74 -13.36 -6.85
C PRO A 162 17.21 -12.13 -7.62
N VAL A 163 17.54 -12.24 -8.92
CA VAL A 163 18.10 -11.14 -9.70
C VAL A 163 16.99 -10.38 -10.42
N THR A 164 16.86 -9.08 -10.13
CA THR A 164 15.96 -8.16 -10.83
C THR A 164 16.59 -7.64 -12.11
N THR A 165 15.87 -7.75 -13.22
CA THR A 165 16.25 -7.13 -14.50
C THR A 165 15.75 -5.69 -14.59
N ILE A 166 16.34 -4.90 -15.49
CA ILE A 166 15.92 -3.51 -15.74
C ILE A 166 14.48 -3.39 -16.27
N ASP A 167 13.95 -4.46 -16.85
CA ASP A 167 12.57 -4.58 -17.32
C ASP A 167 11.61 -5.11 -16.24
N GLY A 168 12.10 -5.26 -15.01
CA GLY A 168 11.32 -5.66 -13.84
C GLY A 168 10.95 -7.15 -13.81
N LYS A 169 11.79 -8.03 -14.35
CA LYS A 169 11.64 -9.49 -14.25
C LYS A 169 12.60 -10.06 -13.22
N CYS A 170 12.20 -11.20 -12.65
CA CYS A 170 13.06 -11.99 -11.77
C CYS A 170 13.69 -13.15 -12.55
N ILE A 171 15.02 -13.23 -12.54
CA ILE A 171 15.82 -14.26 -13.23
C ILE A 171 16.75 -14.98 -12.26
N ALA A 172 17.26 -16.14 -12.69
CA ALA A 172 18.21 -16.92 -11.91
C ALA A 172 19.50 -16.13 -11.65
N GLU A 173 20.11 -16.37 -10.50
CA GLU A 173 21.42 -15.79 -10.18
C GLU A 173 22.56 -16.41 -10.99
N CYS A 174 23.60 -15.62 -11.19
CA CYS A 174 24.85 -16.06 -11.78
C CYS A 174 25.86 -16.35 -10.66
N ALA A 175 26.49 -17.52 -10.70
CA ALA A 175 27.54 -17.86 -9.73
C ALA A 175 28.81 -17.04 -10.02
N GLY A 176 29.31 -16.31 -9.00
CA GLY A 176 30.66 -15.72 -9.04
C GLY A 176 30.87 -14.62 -10.08
N ILE A 177 29.94 -13.66 -10.19
CA ILE A 177 30.10 -12.48 -11.04
C ILE A 177 31.36 -11.69 -10.64
N ALA A 178 32.19 -11.33 -11.62
CA ALA A 178 33.35 -10.46 -11.44
C ALA A 178 32.96 -8.97 -11.49
N ASP A 179 33.79 -8.08 -10.92
CA ASP A 179 33.55 -6.65 -11.03
C ASP A 179 33.58 -6.18 -12.49
N GLY A 180 32.64 -5.31 -12.86
CA GLY A 180 32.37 -4.90 -14.24
C GLY A 180 31.53 -5.88 -15.05
N GLN A 181 30.85 -6.84 -14.41
CA GLN A 181 29.91 -7.77 -15.06
C GLN A 181 28.51 -7.70 -14.44
N PHE A 182 27.50 -8.09 -15.22
CA PHE A 182 26.10 -8.21 -14.81
C PHE A 182 25.57 -9.62 -15.14
N CYS A 183 24.45 -10.00 -14.52
CA CYS A 183 23.83 -11.29 -14.77
C CYS A 183 22.79 -11.22 -15.90
N GLN A 184 22.98 -12.02 -16.94
CA GLN A 184 22.04 -12.17 -18.04
C GLN A 184 21.52 -13.61 -18.03
N ASP A 185 20.44 -13.82 -17.27
CA ASP A 185 19.73 -15.11 -17.15
C ASP A 185 20.67 -16.30 -16.88
N GLY A 186 21.45 -16.20 -15.79
CA GLY A 186 22.44 -17.21 -15.40
C GLY A 186 23.80 -17.10 -16.13
N THR A 187 23.94 -16.22 -17.12
CA THR A 187 25.22 -15.98 -17.82
C THR A 187 25.85 -14.65 -17.39
N SER A 188 27.13 -14.66 -17.01
CA SER A 188 27.86 -13.43 -16.67
C SER A 188 28.34 -12.70 -17.92
N THR A 189 27.97 -11.43 -18.07
CA THR A 189 28.27 -10.61 -19.25
C THR A 189 28.91 -9.28 -18.83
N SER A 190 29.82 -8.72 -19.64
CA SER A 190 30.43 -7.42 -19.38
C SER A 190 29.41 -6.29 -19.34
N CYS A 191 29.55 -5.39 -18.37
CA CYS A 191 28.73 -4.21 -18.21
C CYS A 191 28.75 -3.29 -19.42
N SER A 192 27.58 -2.80 -19.81
CA SER A 192 27.39 -1.84 -20.89
C SER A 192 26.11 -1.04 -20.67
N ALA A 193 25.86 -0.04 -21.52
CA ALA A 193 24.58 0.69 -21.50
C ALA A 193 23.35 -0.20 -21.79
N SER A 194 23.56 -1.43 -22.30
CA SER A 194 22.51 -2.41 -22.56
C SER A 194 22.45 -3.53 -21.52
N SER A 195 23.11 -3.38 -20.37
CA SER A 195 23.07 -4.34 -19.28
C SER A 195 21.63 -4.55 -18.79
N SER A 196 21.18 -5.81 -18.78
CA SER A 196 19.80 -6.15 -18.44
C SER A 196 19.54 -6.35 -16.94
N SER A 197 20.58 -6.34 -16.11
CA SER A 197 20.48 -6.36 -14.64
C SER A 197 21.59 -5.47 -14.05
N GLN A 198 21.62 -5.34 -12.72
CA GLN A 198 22.62 -4.50 -12.06
C GLN A 198 24.05 -4.96 -12.37
N CYS A 199 24.92 -3.99 -12.60
CA CYS A 199 26.35 -4.19 -12.71
C CYS A 199 26.99 -4.36 -11.33
N LYS A 200 27.81 -5.40 -11.18
CA LYS A 200 28.63 -5.56 -9.99
C LYS A 200 29.84 -4.63 -10.08
N CYS A 201 29.90 -3.63 -9.20
CA CYS A 201 31.03 -2.71 -9.08
C CYS A 201 31.52 -2.72 -7.63
N ALA A 202 32.30 -3.73 -7.25
CA ALA A 202 32.65 -4.03 -5.86
C ALA A 202 31.39 -4.17 -4.98
N ASN A 203 31.23 -3.32 -3.96
CA ASN A 203 30.10 -3.36 -3.01
C ASN A 203 29.03 -2.29 -3.29
N MET A 204 29.05 -1.68 -4.47
CA MET A 204 28.06 -0.67 -4.84
C MET A 204 26.73 -1.30 -5.26
N PHE A 205 25.65 -0.61 -4.94
CA PHE A 205 24.29 -1.06 -5.20
C PHE A 205 23.74 -0.36 -6.44
N ARG A 206 22.92 -1.08 -7.22
CA ARG A 206 22.08 -0.51 -8.29
C ARG A 206 22.86 0.28 -9.36
N CYS A 207 24.11 -0.13 -9.63
CA CYS A 207 24.88 0.42 -10.74
C CYS A 207 24.31 -0.05 -12.08
N ALA A 208 24.16 0.87 -13.03
CA ALA A 208 23.94 0.53 -14.43
C ALA A 208 25.27 0.26 -15.15
N THR A 209 26.34 0.98 -14.79
CA THR A 209 27.71 0.77 -15.27
C THR A 209 28.71 1.06 -14.16
N CYS A 210 29.94 0.57 -14.29
CA CYS A 210 31.03 0.85 -13.35
C CYS A 210 31.98 1.93 -13.88
N ASN A 211 32.70 2.59 -12.98
CA ASN A 211 33.87 3.41 -13.34
C ASN A 211 35.02 2.54 -13.90
N ASP A 212 36.06 3.16 -14.46
CA ASP A 212 37.18 2.46 -15.09
C ASP A 212 37.87 1.45 -14.15
N ASN A 213 37.95 1.78 -12.86
CA ASN A 213 38.56 0.94 -11.83
C ASN A 213 37.60 -0.11 -11.25
N LYS A 214 36.33 -0.12 -11.66
CA LYS A 214 35.26 -1.04 -11.24
C LYS A 214 34.95 -1.04 -9.74
N THR A 215 35.33 0.02 -9.04
CA THR A 215 35.17 0.17 -7.58
C THR A 215 33.96 1.02 -7.20
N GLN A 216 33.42 1.79 -8.15
CA GLN A 216 32.27 2.66 -7.97
C GLN A 216 31.31 2.52 -9.17
N CYS A 217 30.04 2.89 -9.00
CA CYS A 217 29.16 3.08 -10.14
C CYS A 217 29.65 4.27 -10.97
N ALA A 218 29.57 4.17 -12.30
CA ALA A 218 29.68 5.33 -13.19
C ALA A 218 28.30 5.93 -13.49
N THR A 219 27.29 5.07 -13.65
CA THR A 219 25.89 5.46 -13.81
C THR A 219 24.99 4.55 -12.97
N CYS A 220 23.80 5.05 -12.64
CA CYS A 220 22.82 4.35 -11.82
C CYS A 220 21.69 3.75 -12.66
N LEU A 221 21.07 2.69 -12.14
CA LEU A 221 19.80 2.19 -12.66
C LEU A 221 18.70 3.26 -12.54
N ALA A 222 17.68 3.16 -13.40
CA ALA A 222 16.57 4.11 -13.41
C ALA A 222 15.92 4.24 -12.03
N GLY A 223 15.64 5.49 -11.63
CA GLY A 223 15.10 5.83 -10.31
C GLY A 223 16.14 6.12 -9.23
N TYR A 224 17.42 5.85 -9.49
CA TYR A 224 18.52 6.07 -8.56
C TYR A 224 19.50 7.14 -9.05
N ALA A 225 20.08 7.87 -8.11
CA ALA A 225 21.10 8.87 -8.31
C ALA A 225 22.41 8.46 -7.61
N ILE A 226 23.52 8.85 -8.23
CA ILE A 226 24.85 8.56 -7.69
C ILE A 226 25.15 9.52 -6.54
N ASN A 227 25.53 8.98 -5.40
CA ASN A 227 25.95 9.75 -4.23
C ASN A 227 27.44 10.12 -4.32
N THR A 228 27.95 10.86 -3.33
CA THR A 228 29.36 11.31 -3.30
C THR A 228 30.39 10.18 -3.17
N GLU A 229 29.97 8.98 -2.73
CA GLU A 229 30.81 7.79 -2.61
C GLU A 229 30.85 6.96 -3.90
N GLY A 230 30.08 7.35 -4.92
CA GLY A 230 29.93 6.62 -6.17
C GLY A 230 28.96 5.44 -6.08
N ASN A 231 28.03 5.45 -5.11
CA ASN A 231 27.00 4.44 -4.89
C ASN A 231 25.62 4.96 -5.34
N CYS A 232 24.73 4.08 -5.81
CA CYS A 232 23.40 4.46 -6.29
C CYS A 232 22.30 4.18 -5.26
N THR A 233 22.41 4.81 -4.10
CA THR A 233 21.46 4.66 -2.98
C THR A 233 20.45 5.80 -2.89
N ASP A 234 20.74 6.94 -3.52
CA ASP A 234 19.88 8.11 -3.43
C ASP A 234 18.78 8.02 -4.50
N CYS A 235 17.60 8.54 -4.21
CA CYS A 235 16.54 8.57 -5.21
C CYS A 235 16.75 9.71 -6.20
N ALA A 236 16.57 9.39 -7.49
CA ALA A 236 16.60 10.38 -8.54
C ALA A 236 15.41 11.35 -8.41
N TYR A 237 15.52 12.52 -9.05
CA TYR A 237 14.41 13.46 -9.12
C TYR A 237 13.16 12.80 -9.74
N GLY A 238 11.99 13.02 -9.14
CA GLY A 238 10.75 12.35 -9.54
C GLY A 238 10.49 11.02 -8.82
N TYR A 239 11.38 10.61 -7.92
CA TYR A 239 11.24 9.40 -7.10
C TYR A 239 11.28 9.74 -5.61
N GLU A 240 10.57 8.97 -4.80
CA GLU A 240 10.59 9.05 -3.34
C GLU A 240 11.14 7.76 -2.71
N PRO A 241 11.87 7.86 -1.58
CA PRO A 241 12.31 6.71 -0.83
C PRO A 241 11.13 6.06 -0.11
N VAL A 242 10.93 4.76 -0.33
CA VAL A 242 9.97 3.94 0.39
C VAL A 242 10.67 2.65 0.79
N ALA A 243 10.86 2.44 2.09
CA ALA A 243 11.74 1.38 2.59
C ALA A 243 13.16 1.51 1.98
N ALA A 244 13.63 0.49 1.24
CA ALA A 244 14.97 0.45 0.62
C ALA A 244 14.95 0.64 -0.92
N ILE A 245 13.82 1.08 -1.48
CA ILE A 245 13.62 1.31 -2.90
C ILE A 245 13.24 2.77 -3.19
N CYS A 246 13.50 3.21 -4.42
CA CYS A 246 13.03 4.49 -4.94
C CYS A 246 11.78 4.26 -5.80
N LEU A 247 10.63 4.72 -5.32
CA LEU A 247 9.35 4.63 -6.03
C LEU A 247 9.10 5.90 -6.85
N PRO A 248 8.56 5.79 -8.07
CA PRO A 248 8.16 6.96 -8.82
C PRO A 248 7.05 7.69 -8.06
N LEU A 249 7.11 9.03 -8.06
CA LEU A 249 6.06 9.91 -7.54
C LEU A 249 4.83 9.82 -8.46
N SER A 250 4.12 8.70 -8.45
CA SER A 250 2.91 8.52 -9.24
C SER A 250 1.78 9.32 -8.62
N SER A 251 1.64 10.58 -9.06
CA SER A 251 0.52 11.46 -8.74
C SER A 251 -0.13 11.99 -10.02
N SER A 252 -0.73 11.12 -10.83
CA SER A 252 -1.82 11.48 -11.75
C SER A 252 -2.22 10.27 -12.58
N GLY A 253 -3.51 9.93 -12.55
CA GLY A 253 -4.08 8.96 -13.47
C GLY A 253 -3.93 9.43 -14.90
N GLU A 254 -2.90 8.93 -15.58
CA GLU A 254 -2.87 8.76 -17.01
C GLU A 254 -1.99 7.55 -17.27
N GLY A 255 -2.57 6.55 -17.94
CA GLY A 255 -1.87 5.35 -18.36
C GLY A 255 -0.74 5.71 -19.31
N SER A 256 0.42 6.06 -18.75
CA SER A 256 1.67 6.07 -19.48
C SER A 256 2.33 4.75 -19.17
N ASN A 257 2.27 3.87 -20.17
CA ASN A 257 3.18 2.75 -20.28
C ASN A 257 4.61 3.30 -20.17
N PHE A 258 5.21 3.22 -18.98
CA PHE A 258 6.67 3.27 -18.88
C PHE A 258 7.21 1.95 -19.42
N SER A 259 7.14 1.83 -20.74
CA SER A 259 7.93 0.87 -21.49
C SER A 259 9.39 1.19 -21.21
N GLY A 260 10.14 0.20 -20.73
CA GLY A 260 11.60 0.27 -20.67
C GLY A 260 12.15 0.82 -21.97
N GLY A 261 13.01 1.83 -21.86
CA GLY A 261 13.63 2.49 -23.01
C GLY A 261 13.18 3.94 -23.22
N ALA A 262 13.51 4.84 -22.29
CA ALA A 262 13.97 6.22 -22.57
C ALA A 262 14.07 7.03 -21.27
N VAL A 263 15.09 6.77 -20.45
CA VAL A 263 15.66 7.87 -19.64
C VAL A 263 16.80 8.44 -20.47
N ALA A 264 16.42 9.24 -21.48
CA ALA A 264 17.35 10.11 -22.17
C ALA A 264 17.88 11.11 -21.14
N GLY A 265 19.20 11.11 -20.94
CA GLY A 265 19.86 11.91 -19.93
C GLY A 265 19.48 13.39 -20.03
N ILE A 266 18.88 13.93 -18.98
CA ILE A 266 19.03 15.35 -18.69
C ILE A 266 20.35 15.47 -17.93
N VAL A 267 21.45 15.56 -18.68
CA VAL A 267 22.65 16.23 -18.19
C VAL A 267 22.27 17.69 -18.06
N VAL A 268 21.82 18.12 -16.87
CA VAL A 268 21.81 19.54 -16.55
C VAL A 268 23.28 19.94 -16.44
N THR A 269 23.84 20.42 -17.55
CA THR A 269 25.08 21.17 -17.55
C THR A 269 24.85 22.41 -16.68
N VAL A 270 25.26 22.31 -15.42
CA VAL A 270 25.48 23.50 -14.58
C VAL A 270 26.64 24.24 -15.24
N LEU A 271 26.31 25.19 -16.12
CA LEU A 271 27.25 26.18 -16.62
C LEU A 271 27.72 27.02 -15.42
N ILE A 272 28.86 26.64 -14.86
CA ILE A 272 29.68 27.49 -14.01
C ILE A 272 30.13 28.67 -14.87
N VAL A 273 29.39 29.77 -14.83
CA VAL A 273 29.87 31.07 -15.29
C VAL A 273 30.74 31.63 -14.18
N VAL A 274 32.04 31.35 -14.23
CA VAL A 274 33.05 32.13 -13.51
C VAL A 274 33.88 32.90 -14.53
N GLY A 275 33.63 34.21 -14.56
CA GLY A 275 34.68 35.23 -14.59
C GLY A 275 35.41 35.50 -15.91
N ALA A 276 34.84 36.40 -16.72
CA ALA A 276 35.46 37.51 -17.46
C ALA A 276 34.52 37.85 -18.63
N VAL A 277 33.91 39.03 -18.76
CA VAL A 277 34.52 40.35 -18.93
C VAL A 277 33.46 41.40 -18.57
N GLY A 278 33.84 42.36 -17.74
CA GLY A 278 33.00 43.50 -17.36
C GLY A 278 32.58 44.34 -18.57
N GLY A 279 31.30 44.73 -18.62
CA GLY A 279 30.80 45.67 -19.63
C GLY A 279 29.28 45.72 -19.78
N GLY A 280 28.55 44.69 -19.35
CA GLY A 280 27.10 44.61 -19.60
C GLY A 280 26.20 45.34 -18.61
N LEU A 281 26.61 45.48 -17.34
CA LEU A 281 25.74 46.00 -16.28
C LEU A 281 25.73 47.53 -16.16
N ALA A 282 26.70 48.23 -16.76
CA ALA A 282 26.71 49.70 -16.83
C ALA A 282 25.73 50.24 -17.89
N TYR A 283 25.41 49.47 -18.93
CA TYR A 283 24.55 49.93 -20.03
C TYR A 283 23.07 50.02 -19.63
N TYR A 284 22.63 49.22 -18.64
CA TYR A 284 21.23 49.17 -18.24
C TYR A 284 20.82 50.33 -17.31
N PHE A 285 21.76 50.93 -16.58
CA PHE A 285 21.45 52.03 -15.65
C PHE A 285 21.59 53.44 -16.26
N VAL A 286 22.22 53.61 -17.42
CA VAL A 286 22.36 54.93 -18.07
C VAL A 286 21.14 55.29 -18.95
N LYS A 287 20.37 54.31 -19.44
CA LYS A 287 19.25 54.59 -20.35
C LYS A 287 17.96 55.06 -19.66
N LYS A 288 17.88 54.99 -18.33
CA LYS A 288 16.70 55.44 -17.54
C LYS A 288 16.80 56.89 -17.04
N ALA A 289 17.87 57.62 -17.39
CA ALA A 289 18.07 59.01 -16.98
C ALA A 289 17.86 60.07 -18.09
N LYS A 290 17.52 59.68 -19.33
CA LYS A 290 17.15 60.63 -20.40
C LYS A 290 16.10 60.04 -21.35
N LYS A 291 14.85 59.97 -20.90
CA LYS A 291 13.64 60.35 -21.64
C LYS A 291 12.41 60.17 -20.75
#